data_AF-A0A895YJ06-F1
#
_entry.id   AF-A0A895YJ06-F1
#
_cell.length_a   1.000
_cell.length_b   1.000
_cell.length_c   1.000
_cell.angle_alpha   90.00
_cell.angle_beta   90.00
_cell.angle_gamma   90.00
#
_symmetry.space_group_name_H-M   'P 1'
#
loop_
_entity.id
_entity.type
_entity.pdbx_description
1 polymer ?
#
loop_
_entity_poly.entity_id
_entity_poly.type
_entity_poly.pdbx_seq_one_letter_code
_entity_poly.pdbx_strand_id
1 'polypeptide(L)'
;MAIEDARVMIAALAQPEALLVFGAIAAATSGARLRDELGHPPSGTSYVTPFGLEEKTSLPRDVIEQAAGRLKRAGLLEVLPDEQGRYESWRINEAALAAAST
;
A
#
# COMPACT_ATOMS: atom_id res chain seq x y z
N MET A 1 -1.62 0.51 -14.02
CA MET A 1 -0.29 0.85 -14.57
C MET A 1 0.65 -0.27 -14.15
N ALA A 2 1.19 -1.03 -15.09
CA ALA A 2 2.11 -2.13 -14.77
C ALA A 2 3.43 -1.55 -14.21
N ILE A 3 4.09 -2.28 -13.32
CA ILE A 3 5.48 -1.96 -12.94
C ILE A 3 6.34 -2.35 -14.14
N GLU A 4 6.59 -1.41 -15.04
CA GLU A 4 7.36 -1.67 -16.28
C GLU A 4 8.87 -1.82 -16.03
N ASP A 5 9.37 -1.39 -14.86
CA ASP A 5 10.77 -1.54 -14.48
C ASP A 5 10.91 -2.01 -13.02
N ALA A 6 11.29 -3.28 -12.85
CA ALA A 6 11.56 -3.88 -11.53
C ALA A 6 12.61 -3.09 -10.72
N ARG A 7 13.53 -2.36 -11.38
CA ARG A 7 14.50 -1.51 -10.69
C ARG A 7 13.85 -0.35 -9.97
N VAL A 8 12.74 0.20 -10.48
CA VAL A 8 11.99 1.28 -9.82
C VAL A 8 11.31 0.76 -8.56
N MET A 9 10.73 -0.44 -8.63
CA MET A 9 10.19 -1.13 -7.44
C MET A 9 11.29 -1.38 -6.40
N ILE A 10 12.42 -1.98 -6.81
CA ILE A 10 13.54 -2.27 -5.91
C ILE A 10 14.09 -0.99 -5.29
N ALA A 11 14.27 0.08 -6.07
CA ALA A 11 14.74 1.36 -5.56
C ALA A 11 13.78 2.00 -4.54
N ALA A 12 12.47 1.84 -4.73
CA ALA A 12 11.48 2.28 -3.76
C ALA A 12 11.54 1.46 -2.47
N LEU A 13 11.59 0.12 -2.58
CA LEU A 13 11.62 -0.80 -1.44
C LEU A 13 12.98 -0.86 -0.72
N ALA A 14 14.06 -0.36 -1.34
CA ALA A 14 15.36 -0.24 -0.69
C ALA A 14 15.40 0.86 0.39
N GLN A 15 14.40 1.74 0.43
CA GLN A 15 14.30 2.76 1.46
C GLN A 15 13.58 2.21 2.69
N PRO A 16 14.16 2.32 3.91
CA PRO A 16 13.63 1.67 5.10
C PRO A 16 12.18 2.05 5.41
N GLU A 17 11.84 3.33 5.30
CA GLU A 17 10.51 3.84 5.61
C GLU A 17 9.48 3.36 4.57
N ALA A 18 9.88 3.32 3.29
CA ALA A 18 9.03 2.80 2.23
C ALA A 18 8.80 1.30 2.37
N LEU A 19 9.83 0.53 2.77
CA LEU A 19 9.70 -0.90 3.04
C LEU A 19 8.77 -1.16 4.24
N LEU A 20 8.93 -0.38 5.31
CA LEU A 20 8.08 -0.51 6.50
C LEU A 20 6.62 -0.16 6.19
N VAL A 21 6.38 0.94 5.48
CA VAL A 21 5.03 1.33 5.04
C VAL A 21 4.42 0.29 4.10
N PHE A 22 5.18 -0.22 3.14
CA PHE A 22 4.74 -1.30 2.26
C PHE A 22 4.30 -2.53 3.05
N GLY A 23 5.13 -3.00 3.99
CA GLY A 23 4.82 -4.14 4.85
C GLY A 23 3.60 -3.91 5.74
N ALA A 24 3.46 -2.70 6.30
CA ALA A 24 2.31 -2.33 7.11
C ALA A 24 1.00 -2.30 6.31
N ILE A 25 1.01 -1.78 5.08
CA ILE A 25 -0.14 -1.82 4.16
C ILE A 25 -0.49 -3.28 3.85
N ALA A 26 0.48 -4.08 3.43
CA ALA A 26 0.26 -5.48 3.08
C ALA A 26 -0.34 -6.28 4.25
N ALA A 27 0.21 -6.11 5.46
CA ALA A 27 -0.31 -6.75 6.66
C ALA A 27 -1.73 -6.26 7.00
N ALA A 28 -1.99 -4.96 6.92
CA ALA A 28 -3.30 -4.38 7.21
C ALA A 28 -4.40 -4.85 6.26
N THR A 29 -4.08 -5.02 4.97
CA THR A 29 -5.06 -5.44 3.95
C THR A 29 -5.18 -6.96 3.80
N SER A 30 -4.25 -7.74 4.39
CA SER A 30 -4.25 -9.21 4.32
C SER A 30 -5.52 -9.87 4.88
N GLY A 31 -6.11 -9.30 5.94
CA GLY A 31 -7.32 -9.86 6.57
C GLY A 31 -8.58 -9.69 5.72
N ALA A 32 -8.68 -8.61 4.95
CA ALA A 32 -9.76 -8.41 3.99
C ALA A 32 -9.65 -9.43 2.83
N ARG A 33 -8.42 -9.73 2.42
CA ARG A 33 -8.10 -10.74 1.39
C ARG A 33 -8.44 -12.16 1.82
N LEU A 34 -8.08 -12.57 3.04
CA LEU A 34 -8.41 -13.92 3.53
C LEU A 34 -9.93 -14.17 3.53
N ARG A 35 -10.73 -13.14 3.82
CA ARG A 35 -12.19 -13.25 3.78
C ARG A 35 -12.73 -13.35 2.36
N ASP A 36 -12.18 -12.57 1.44
CA ASP A 36 -12.51 -12.62 0.01
C ASP A 36 -12.19 -14.00 -0.60
N GLU A 37 -11.00 -14.56 -0.31
CA GLU A 37 -10.59 -15.90 -0.74
C GLU A 37 -11.50 -17.02 -0.18
N LEU A 38 -12.07 -16.82 1.02
CA LEU A 38 -13.00 -17.75 1.65
C LEU A 38 -14.47 -17.51 1.25
N GLY A 39 -14.74 -16.67 0.24
CA GLY A 39 -16.10 -16.39 -0.26
C GLY A 39 -16.96 -15.58 0.70
N HIS A 40 -16.36 -14.91 1.69
CA HIS A 40 -17.06 -14.00 2.59
C HIS A 40 -17.01 -12.58 2.00
N PRO A 41 -18.10 -11.80 2.06
CA PRO A 41 -18.06 -10.41 1.63
C PRO A 41 -16.92 -9.67 2.35
N PRO A 42 -16.14 -8.82 1.65
CA PRO A 42 -15.06 -8.06 2.25
C PRO A 42 -15.65 -7.15 3.34
N SER A 43 -15.51 -7.58 4.59
CA SER A 43 -16.02 -6.90 5.78
C SER A 43 -14.89 -6.27 6.60
N GLY A 44 -13.70 -6.14 6.02
CA GLY A 44 -12.56 -5.38 6.54
C GLY A 44 -12.17 -4.28 5.56
N THR A 45 -11.47 -3.26 6.05
CA THR A 45 -11.00 -2.14 5.20
C THR A 45 -10.02 -2.66 4.15
N SER A 46 -10.46 -2.75 2.89
CA SER A 46 -9.63 -3.15 1.75
C SER A 46 -8.49 -2.15 1.45
N TYR A 47 -8.52 -0.99 2.10
CA TYR A 47 -7.53 0.08 2.02
C TYR A 47 -7.16 0.53 3.44
N VAL A 48 -5.95 1.04 3.63
CA VAL A 48 -5.50 1.62 4.90
C VAL A 48 -5.33 3.13 4.78
N THR A 49 -5.74 3.86 5.81
CA THR A 49 -5.59 5.32 5.90
C THR A 49 -4.22 5.70 6.45
N PRO A 50 -3.77 6.97 6.32
CA PRO A 50 -2.53 7.43 6.94
C PRO A 50 -2.55 7.25 8.46
N PHE A 51 -3.69 7.54 9.10
CA PHE A 51 -3.90 7.34 10.53
C PHE A 51 -3.67 5.88 10.97
N GLY A 52 -4.21 4.92 10.20
CA GLY A 52 -4.00 3.50 10.48
C GLY A 52 -2.55 3.05 10.32
N LEU A 53 -1.76 3.77 9.50
CA LEU A 53 -0.32 3.52 9.36
C LEU A 53 0.51 4.17 10.46
N GLU A 54 0.10 5.35 10.97
CA GLU A 54 0.74 5.98 12.15
C GLU A 54 0.70 5.02 13.33
N GLU A 55 -0.45 4.41 13.63
CA GLU A 55 -0.59 3.43 14.72
C GLU A 55 0.26 2.17 14.52
N LYS A 56 0.43 1.71 13.27
CA LYS A 56 1.12 0.45 12.96
C LYS A 56 2.63 0.58 12.85
N THR A 57 3.12 1.75 12.45
CA THR A 57 4.54 1.98 12.15
C THR A 57 5.22 2.88 13.17
N SER A 58 4.43 3.60 14.00
CA SER A 58 4.92 4.67 14.87
C SER A 58 5.68 5.77 14.13
N LEU A 59 5.52 5.86 12.80
CA LEU A 59 6.11 6.90 11.99
C LEU A 59 5.23 8.16 11.99
N PRO A 60 5.82 9.36 11.90
CA PRO A 60 5.08 10.58 11.62
C PRO A 60 4.34 10.52 10.29
N ARG A 61 3.17 11.17 10.22
CA ARG A 61 2.34 11.23 9.01
C ARG A 61 3.08 11.68 7.75
N ASP A 62 3.90 12.71 7.84
CA ASP A 62 4.64 13.26 6.71
C ASP A 62 5.64 12.24 6.15
N VAL A 63 6.27 11.45 7.02
CA VAL A 63 7.14 10.33 6.63
C VAL A 63 6.34 9.24 5.92
N ILE A 64 5.15 8.90 6.45
CA ILE A 64 4.25 7.91 5.85
C ILE A 64 3.79 8.37 4.46
N GLU A 65 3.35 9.62 4.31
CA GLU A 65 2.88 10.17 3.04
C GLU A 65 4.02 10.27 2.02
N GLN A 66 5.24 10.62 2.46
CA GLN A 66 6.41 10.62 1.59
C GLN A 66 6.75 9.19 1.11
N ALA A 67 6.72 8.22 2.00
CA ALA A 67 6.92 6.81 1.68
C ALA A 67 5.83 6.27 0.75
N ALA A 68 4.55 6.53 1.04
CA ALA A 68 3.42 6.16 0.19
C ALA A 68 3.53 6.82 -1.19
N GLY A 69 3.94 8.09 -1.27
CA GLY A 69 4.18 8.79 -2.53
C GLY A 69 5.28 8.14 -3.38
N ARG A 70 6.33 7.59 -2.76
CA ARG A 70 7.38 6.81 -3.44
C ARG A 70 6.82 5.49 -3.99
N LEU A 71 6.10 4.74 -3.16
CA LEU A 71 5.48 3.46 -3.55
C LEU A 71 4.44 3.66 -4.67
N LYS A 72 3.63 4.72 -4.60
CA LYS A 72 2.67 5.11 -5.63
C LYS A 72 3.35 5.40 -6.97
N ARG A 73 4.45 6.18 -6.97
CA ARG A 73 5.24 6.44 -8.18
C ARG A 73 5.89 5.17 -8.74
N ALA A 74 6.20 4.21 -7.89
CA ALA A 74 6.69 2.89 -8.30
C ALA A 74 5.57 1.95 -8.80
N GLY A 75 4.31 2.38 -8.80
CA GLY A 75 3.18 1.55 -9.22
C GLY A 75 2.74 0.48 -8.22
N LEU A 76 3.29 0.51 -7.00
CA LEU A 76 3.05 -0.51 -5.97
C LEU A 76 1.74 -0.32 -5.19
N LEU A 77 1.07 0.83 -5.35
CA LEU A 77 -0.15 1.16 -4.60
C LEU A 77 -1.34 1.39 -5.52
N GLU A 78 -2.47 0.82 -5.13
CA GLU A 78 -3.81 1.30 -5.47
C GLU A 78 -4.21 2.42 -4.51
N VAL A 79 -4.84 3.46 -5.04
CA VAL A 79 -5.21 4.66 -4.28
C VAL A 79 -6.71 4.85 -4.32
N LEU A 80 -7.31 4.95 -3.14
CA LEU A 80 -8.69 5.37 -2.95
C LEU A 80 -8.70 6.75 -2.28
N PRO A 81 -9.04 7.83 -3.00
CA PRO A 81 -9.20 9.14 -2.38
C PRO A 81 -10.38 9.13 -1.40
N ASP A 82 -10.24 9.83 -0.28
CA ASP A 82 -11.36 10.14 0.61
C ASP A 82 -12.42 10.99 -0.13
N GLU A 83 -13.69 10.86 0.24
CA GLU A 83 -14.80 11.61 -0.39
C GLU A 83 -14.62 13.12 -0.28
N GLN A 84 -13.96 13.60 0.78
CA GLN A 84 -13.64 15.02 0.97
C GLN A 84 -12.24 15.39 0.46
N GLY A 85 -11.50 14.45 -0.13
CA GLY A 85 -10.16 14.68 -0.67
C GLY A 85 -9.10 15.04 0.38
N ARG A 86 -9.37 14.78 1.66
CA ARG A 86 -8.49 15.19 2.77
C ARG A 86 -7.29 14.27 2.94
N TYR A 87 -7.41 13.02 2.53
CA TYR A 87 -6.34 12.04 2.57
C TYR A 87 -6.57 10.96 1.51
N GLU A 88 -5.50 10.21 1.22
CA GLU A 88 -5.53 9.02 0.38
C GLU A 88 -5.54 7.77 1.26
N SER A 89 -6.33 6.77 0.89
CA SER A 89 -6.24 5.42 1.44
C SER A 89 -5.54 4.51 0.44
N TRP A 90 -4.73 3.57 0.92
CA TRP A 90 -3.83 2.78 0.07
C TRP A 90 -4.03 1.27 0.25
N ARG A 91 -3.82 0.54 -0.85
CA ARG A 91 -3.71 -0.92 -0.89
C ARG A 91 -2.53 -1.29 -1.78
N ILE A 92 -1.91 -2.45 -1.57
CA ILE A 92 -0.90 -2.96 -2.52
C ILE A 92 -1.57 -3.29 -3.87
N ASN A 93 -0.97 -2.79 -4.95
CA ASN A 93 -1.34 -3.18 -6.31
C ASN A 93 -0.73 -4.55 -6.63
N GLU A 94 -1.48 -5.61 -6.34
CA GLU A 94 -0.99 -6.99 -6.49
C GLU A 94 -0.76 -7.37 -7.95
N ALA A 95 -1.58 -6.87 -8.88
CA ALA A 95 -1.40 -7.13 -10.31
C ALA A 95 -0.08 -6.56 -10.82
N ALA A 96 0.25 -5.34 -10.38
CA ALA A 96 1.49 -4.68 -10.77
C ALA A 96 2.71 -5.33 -10.09
N LEU A 97 2.57 -5.78 -8.84
CA LEU A 97 3.60 -6.55 -8.12
C LEU A 97 3.86 -7.91 -8.78
N ALA A 98 2.80 -8.64 -9.17
CA ALA A 98 2.92 -9.93 -9.85
C ALA A 98 3.61 -9.79 -11.22
N ALA A 99 3.25 -8.76 -12.00
CA ALA A 99 3.88 -8.46 -13.27
C ALA A 99 5.40 -8.17 -13.14
N ALA A 100 5.82 -7.52 -12.05
CA ALA A 100 7.23 -7.24 -11.78
C ALA A 100 8.05 -8.47 -11.38
N SER A 101 7.39 -9.56 -10.99
CA SER A 101 8.02 -10.80 -10.52
C SER A 101 8.18 -11.88 -11.61
N THR A 102 7.69 -11.58 -12.82
CA THR A 102 7.84 -12.40 -14.04
C THR A 102 8.90 -11.86 -14.96
#